data_AF-A0A968TY98-F1
#
_entry.id   AF-A0A968TY98-F1
#
_cell.length_a   1.000
_cell.length_b   1.000
_cell.length_c   1.000
_cell.angle_alpha   90.00
_cell.angle_beta   90.00
_cell.angle_gamma   90.00
#
_symmetry.space_group_name_H-M   'P 1'
#
loop_
_entity.id
_entity.type
_entity.pdbx_description
1 polymer ?
#
loop_
_entity_poly.entity_id
_entity_poly.type
_entity_poly.pdbx_seq_one_letter_code
_entity_poly.pdbx_strand_id
1 'polypeptide(L)'
;MLLSRMVKRRALLLAMGAVWMLGMHWLDLIWLVMPELGPQVSIGLMEVGLTLALGGIWLLGVGHMLSRAGLVPVGDPRLSESVAFENI
;
A
#
# COMPACT_ATOMS: atom_id res chain seq x y z
N MET A 1 6.96 -15.96 14.40
CA MET A 1 7.60 -14.85 15.15
C MET A 1 7.70 -13.64 14.21
N LEU A 2 7.70 -12.37 14.60
CA LEU A 2 7.52 -11.76 15.95
C LEU A 2 6.32 -10.78 16.05
N LEU A 3 5.50 -10.53 15.00
CA LEU A 3 4.54 -9.40 14.97
C LEU A 3 3.50 -9.43 16.10
N SER A 4 3.83 -8.75 17.20
CA SER A 4 3.07 -8.70 18.44
C SER A 4 1.65 -8.20 18.19
N ARG A 5 0.66 -8.75 18.92
CA ARG A 5 -0.75 -8.32 18.84
C ARG A 5 -0.92 -6.80 19.02
N MET A 6 -0.05 -6.17 19.81
CA MET A 6 -0.02 -4.71 19.98
C MET A 6 0.28 -3.92 18.70
N VAL A 7 1.10 -4.47 17.79
CA VAL A 7 1.42 -3.82 16.51
C VAL A 7 0.22 -3.91 15.56
N LYS A 8 -0.45 -5.07 15.51
CA LYS A 8 -1.65 -5.27 14.68
C LYS A 8 -2.87 -4.46 15.14
N ARG A 9 -2.99 -4.15 16.44
CA ARG A 9 -4.06 -3.27 16.98
C ARG A 9 -3.82 -1.78 16.70
N ARG A 10 -2.62 -1.36 16.30
CA ARG A 10 -2.30 0.07 16.06
C ARG A 10 -2.22 0.36 14.56
N ALA A 11 -3.31 0.88 14.00
CA ALA A 11 -3.41 1.26 12.58
C ALA A 11 -2.23 2.13 12.10
N LEU A 12 -1.73 3.06 12.92
CA LEU A 12 -0.56 3.88 12.58
C LEU A 12 0.71 3.05 12.35
N LEU A 13 0.99 2.03 13.18
CA LEU A 13 2.16 1.17 13.02
C LEU A 13 2.02 0.27 11.78
N LEU A 14 0.80 -0.19 11.47
CA LEU A 14 0.52 -0.92 10.23
C LEU A 14 0.70 -0.03 9.00
N ALA A 15 0.23 1.22 9.04
CA ALA A 15 0.42 2.18 7.94
C ALA A 15 1.90 2.51 7.72
N MET A 16 2.66 2.77 8.79
CA MET A 16 4.12 2.96 8.71
C MET A 16 4.82 1.72 8.13
N GLY A 17 4.44 0.52 8.57
CA GLY A 17 4.96 -0.74 8.02
C GLY A 17 4.62 -0.94 6.55
N ALA A 18 3.41 -0.57 6.12
CA ALA A 18 2.99 -0.65 4.72
C ALA A 18 3.79 0.32 3.83
N VAL A 19 3.98 1.57 4.26
CA VAL A 19 4.82 2.56 3.57
C VAL A 19 6.27 2.09 3.49
N TRP A 20 6.80 1.53 4.58
CA TRP A 20 8.16 0.97 4.60
C TRP A 20 8.33 -0.20 3.61
N MET A 21 7.39 -1.16 3.60
CA MET A 21 7.41 -2.27 2.64
C MET A 21 7.33 -1.78 1.19
N LEU A 22 6.50 -0.77 0.91
CA LEU A 22 6.36 -0.19 -0.42
C LEU A 22 7.67 0.47 -0.90
N GLY A 23 8.33 1.22 -0.02
CA GLY A 23 9.64 1.84 -0.29
C GLY A 23 10.77 0.81 -0.49
N MET A 24 10.80 -0.24 0.32
CA MET A 24 11.75 -1.35 0.16
C MET A 24 11.54 -2.11 -1.15
N HIS A 25 10.28 -2.36 -1.54
CA HIS A 25 9.98 -3.01 -2.83
C HIS A 25 10.36 -2.12 -4.02
N TRP A 26 10.18 -0.81 -3.93
CA TRP A 26 10.65 0.13 -4.95
C TRP A 26 12.18 0.12 -5.09
N LEU A 27 12.92 0.05 -3.98
CA LEU A 27 14.38 -0.09 -3.98
C LEU A 27 14.83 -1.42 -4.59
N ASP A 28 14.15 -2.53 -4.28
CA ASP A 28 14.40 -3.87 -4.83
C ASP A 28 14.23 -3.89 -6.36
N LEU A 29 13.17 -3.26 -6.88
CA LEU A 29 12.96 -3.07 -8.31
C LEU A 29 14.06 -2.23 -8.98
N ILE A 30 14.50 -1.13 -8.34
CA ILE A 30 15.62 -0.33 -8.85
C ILE A 30 16.91 -1.16 -8.88
N TRP A 31 17.19 -1.91 -7.82
CA TRP A 31 18.38 -2.76 -7.74
C TRP A 31 18.39 -3.87 -8.82
N LEU A 32 17.23 -4.41 -9.14
CA LEU A 32 17.06 -5.42 -10.19
C LEU A 32 17.19 -4.85 -11.61
N VAL A 33 16.64 -3.66 -11.87
CA VAL A 33 16.54 -3.07 -13.22
C VAL A 33 17.76 -2.23 -13.62
N MET A 34 18.38 -1.51 -12.67
CA MET A 34 19.55 -0.67 -12.94
C MET A 34 20.74 -1.37 -13.62
N PRO A 35 21.16 -2.61 -13.25
CA PRO A 35 22.30 -3.27 -13.91
C PRO A 35 22.09 -3.54 -15.40
N GLU A 36 20.83 -3.66 -15.86
CA GLU A 36 20.49 -3.83 -17.28
C GLU A 36 20.58 -2.50 -18.08
N LEU A 37 20.48 -1.36 -17.41
CA LEU A 37 20.51 -0.02 -18.04
C LEU A 37 21.94 0.53 -18.20
N GLY A 38 22.90 0.04 -17.41
CA GLY A 38 24.31 0.36 -17.56
C GLY A 38 25.09 0.35 -16.24
N PRO A 39 26.42 0.56 -16.29
CA PRO A 39 27.29 0.50 -15.10
C PRO A 39 27.14 1.69 -14.13
N GLN A 40 26.20 2.60 -14.37
CA GLN A 40 26.02 3.85 -13.62
C GLN A 40 24.62 3.90 -13.02
N VAL A 41 24.52 3.63 -11.72
CA VAL A 41 23.25 3.74 -10.98
C VAL A 41 22.98 5.21 -10.67
N SER A 42 22.09 5.85 -11.43
CA SER A 42 21.58 7.19 -11.12
C SER A 42 20.08 7.14 -10.85
N ILE A 43 19.68 7.45 -9.60
CA ILE A 43 18.27 7.75 -9.29
C ILE A 43 18.10 9.25 -9.49
N GLY A 44 17.38 9.64 -10.53
CA GLY A 44 17.07 11.02 -10.88
C GLY A 44 15.63 11.42 -10.56
N LEU A 45 15.27 12.62 -11.01
CA LEU A 45 13.90 13.14 -10.93
C LEU A 45 12.93 12.36 -11.83
N MET A 46 13.42 11.68 -12.86
CA MET A 46 12.60 10.93 -13.81
C MET A 46 12.03 9.66 -13.17
N GLU A 47 12.85 8.89 -12.48
CA GLU A 47 12.48 7.62 -11.84
C GLU A 47 11.48 7.86 -10.70
N VAL A 48 11.76 8.86 -9.86
CA VAL A 48 10.86 9.30 -8.79
C VAL A 48 9.56 9.88 -9.38
N GLY A 49 9.67 10.76 -10.38
CA GLY A 49 8.53 11.41 -11.02
C GLY A 49 7.58 10.42 -11.70
N LEU A 50 8.11 9.45 -12.45
CA LEU A 50 7.32 8.39 -13.09
C LEU A 50 6.67 7.47 -12.05
N THR A 51 7.40 7.09 -10.99
CA THR A 51 6.84 6.27 -9.91
C THR A 51 5.66 6.98 -9.23
N LEU A 52 5.82 8.27 -8.90
CA LEU A 52 4.77 9.08 -8.28
C LEU A 52 3.60 9.35 -9.24
N ALA A 53 3.86 9.57 -10.53
CA ALA A 53 2.81 9.78 -11.53
C ALA A 53 1.96 8.53 -11.74
N LEU A 54 2.59 7.37 -11.94
CA LEU A 54 1.89 6.09 -12.12
C LEU A 54 1.15 5.67 -10.84
N GLY A 55 1.80 5.79 -9.68
CA GLY A 55 1.17 5.55 -8.38
C GLY A 55 -0.01 6.49 -8.12
N GLY A 56 0.13 7.77 -8.47
CA GLY A 56 -0.93 8.79 -8.37
C GLY A 56 -2.13 8.47 -9.27
N ILE A 57 -1.90 8.11 -10.54
CA ILE A 57 -2.95 7.69 -11.47
C ILE A 57 -3.68 6.45 -10.94
N TRP A 58 -2.94 5.47 -10.41
CA TRP A 58 -3.54 4.27 -9.80
C TRP A 58 -4.39 4.60 -8.57
N LEU A 59 -3.88 5.45 -7.67
CA LEU A 59 -4.63 5.91 -6.49
C LEU A 59 -5.89 6.70 -6.86
N LEU A 60 -5.84 7.53 -7.91
CA LEU A 60 -7.01 8.23 -8.45
C LEU A 60 -8.04 7.26 -9.02
N GLY A 61 -7.60 6.25 -9.77
CA GLY A 61 -8.47 5.19 -10.30
C GLY A 61 -9.16 4.38 -9.20
N VAL A 62 -8.41 3.95 -8.18
CA VAL A 62 -8.95 3.24 -7.00
C VAL A 62 -9.90 4.14 -6.22
N GLY A 63 -9.55 5.41 -5.98
CA GLY A 63 -10.41 6.38 -5.30
C GLY A 63 -11.72 6.64 -6.04
N HIS A 64 -11.68 6.73 -7.38
CA HIS A 64 -12.86 6.89 -8.22
C HIS A 64 -13.74 5.62 -8.26
N MET A 65 -13.15 4.43 -8.18
CA MET A 65 -13.89 3.18 -8.06
C MET A 65 -14.58 3.08 -6.69
N LEU A 66 -13.85 3.40 -5.62
CA LEU A 66 -14.35 3.35 -4.24
C LEU A 66 -15.45 4.39 -3.98
N SER A 67 -15.37 5.59 -4.55
CA SER A 67 -16.41 6.63 -4.38
C SER A 67 -17.74 6.30 -5.06
N ARG A 68 -17.74 5.32 -5.98
CA ARG A 68 -18.93 4.85 -6.72
C ARG A 68 -19.52 3.57 -6.15
N ALA A 69 -18.89 2.97 -5.14
CA ALA A 69 -19.34 1.76 -4.48
C ALA A 69 -19.78 2.05 -3.04
N GLY A 70 -20.65 1.20 -2.49
CA GLY A 70 -20.91 1.19 -1.05
C GLY A 70 -19.66 0.72 -0.30
N LEU A 71 -18.97 1.63 0.39
CA LEU A 71 -17.78 1.31 1.20
C LEU A 71 -18.07 0.31 2.34
N VAL A 72 -19.34 0.18 2.72
CA VAL A 72 -19.87 -0.86 3.60
C VAL A 72 -20.83 -1.71 2.78
N PRO A 73 -20.77 -3.06 2.85
CA PRO A 73 -21.67 -3.95 2.11
C PRO A 73 -23.08 -3.97 2.74
N VAL A 74 -23.85 -2.92 2.49
CA VAL A 74 -25.24 -2.79 2.96
C VAL A 74 -26.09 -3.88 2.31
N GLY A 75 -26.52 -4.85 3.13
CA GLY A 75 -27.29 -6.01 2.70
C GLY A 75 -26.63 -7.37 2.97
N ASP A 76 -25.36 -7.41 3.40
CA ASP A 76 -24.72 -8.67 3.83
C ASP A 76 -25.30 -9.13 5.19
N PRO A 77 -25.88 -10.35 5.30
CA PRO A 77 -26.37 -10.89 6.57
C PRO A 77 -25.31 -10.99 7.68
N ARG A 78 -24.03 -11.02 7.32
CA ARG A 78 -22.88 -11.12 8.24
C ARG A 78 -22.30 -9.76 8.65
N LEU A 79 -22.87 -8.66 8.14
CA LEU A 79 -22.42 -7.31 8.49
C LEU A 79 -22.61 -7.02 9.99
N SER A 80 -23.73 -7.43 10.58
CA SER A 80 -24.01 -7.25 12.01
C SER A 80 -23.01 -8.00 12.90
N GLU A 81 -22.72 -9.26 12.55
CA GLU A 81 -21.68 -10.09 13.21
C GLU A 81 -20.29 -9.46 13.08
N SER A 82 -19.96 -8.92 11.91
CA SER A 82 -18.67 -8.28 11.63
C SER A 82 -18.47 -6.93 12.35
N VAL A 83 -19.55 -6.16 12.55
CA VAL A 83 -19.53 -4.89 13.30
C VAL A 83 -19.52 -5.13 14.82
N ALA A 84 -20.18 -6.20 15.28
CA ALA A 84 -20.17 -6.61 16.69
C ALA A 84 -18.89 -7.37 17.11
N PHE A 85 -18.00 -7.69 16.18
CA PHE A 85 -16.77 -8.43 16.46
C PHE A 85 -15.74 -7.56 17.19
N GLU A 86 -15.67 -7.70 18.51
CA GLU A 86 -14.61 -7.12 19.34
C GLU A 86 -13.44 -8.10 19.48
N ASN A 87 -12.26 -7.72 18.99
CA ASN A 87 -11.04 -8.54 19.00
C ASN A 87 -10.34 -8.45 20.38
N ILE A 88 -10.73 -9.33 21.30
CA ILE A 88 -10.24 -9.43 22.69
C ILE A 88 -8.75 -9.86 22.76
#